data_AF-A0A1B2Z794-F1
#
_entry.id   AF-A0A1B2Z794-F1
#
_cell.length_a   1.000
_cell.length_b   1.000
_cell.length_c   1.000
_cell.angle_alpha   90.00
_cell.angle_beta   90.00
_cell.angle_gamma   90.00
#
_symmetry.space_group_name_H-M   'P 1'
#
loop_
_entity.id
_entity.type
_entity.pdbx_description
1 polymer ?
#
loop_
_entity_poly.entity_id
_entity_poly.type
_entity_poly.pdbx_seq_one_letter_code
_entity_poly.pdbx_strand_id
1 'polypeptide(L)'
;MIDFGLPLLIGFTLLTFVFILLSNHLFENTEFAVYVYGLIAISFVSKLSEPKRNDFLKLIYNKDKYRKLRAVENIIYCLPFTLFLVYKNQFTFSSILNLLVIIITLFNFSTNVNATIPTPFSKKPFEFTVGFRKTFYVFPIAYFLTYISVSVGNFNLGIFSMLLIGITCFSYYSKIENDYFVWNYNLSPKEFLFEKTKTCLINFSLLNLPITLTLGSVFFNQIDILIVFILLCYVYLSTMIFAKYSSFPNEMNMSQGILIGLSLMFPPILLILIPLFYSQSIKKLNIILND
;
A
#
# COMPACT_ATOMS: atom_id res chain seq x y z
N MET A 1 3.70 5.13 35.32
CA MET A 1 2.87 5.28 34.12
C MET A 1 1.44 5.03 34.55
N ILE A 2 0.57 6.04 34.50
CA ILE A 2 -0.85 5.85 34.77
C ILE A 2 -1.41 5.26 33.48
N ASP A 3 -1.78 3.98 33.51
CA ASP A 3 -2.48 3.34 32.40
C ASP A 3 -3.80 4.09 32.22
N PHE A 4 -3.82 4.99 31.22
CA PHE A 4 -4.98 5.79 30.85
C PHE A 4 -5.97 4.89 30.10
N GLY A 5 -6.50 3.89 30.79
CA GLY A 5 -7.58 3.05 30.32
C GLY A 5 -8.91 3.73 30.60
N LEU A 6 -9.73 3.94 29.56
CA LEU A 6 -11.12 4.30 29.76
C LEU A 6 -11.81 3.20 30.59
N PRO A 7 -12.54 3.54 31.67
CA PRO A 7 -13.33 2.56 32.40
C PRO A 7 -14.25 1.78 31.45
N LEU A 8 -14.28 0.44 31.58
CA LEU A 8 -15.00 -0.45 30.66
C LEU A 8 -16.45 -0.02 30.39
N LEU A 9 -17.15 0.39 31.44
CA LEU A 9 -18.55 0.82 31.36
C LEU A 9 -18.71 2.09 30.50
N ILE A 10 -17.78 3.03 30.65
CA ILE A 10 -17.72 4.25 29.82
C ILE A 10 -17.38 3.87 28.37
N GLY A 11 -16.42 2.96 28.17
CA GLY A 11 -16.04 2.46 26.85
C GLY A 11 -17.21 1.85 26.07
N PHE A 12 -18.01 0.98 26.70
CA PHE A 12 -19.18 0.38 26.07
C PHE A 12 -20.25 1.42 25.71
N THR A 13 -20.56 2.33 26.63
CA THR A 13 -21.54 3.41 26.36
C THR A 13 -21.10 4.31 25.21
N LEU A 14 -19.82 4.68 25.18
CA LEU A 14 -19.25 5.53 24.14
C LEU A 14 -19.22 4.81 22.80
N LEU A 15 -18.87 3.52 22.77
CA LEU A 15 -18.88 2.72 21.54
C LEU A 15 -20.27 2.62 20.93
N THR A 16 -21.31 2.38 21.74
CA THR A 16 -22.70 2.36 21.25
C THR A 16 -23.12 3.73 20.71
N PHE A 17 -22.77 4.82 21.41
CA PHE A 17 -23.09 6.17 20.97
C PHE A 17 -22.40 6.53 19.65
N VAL A 18 -21.10 6.26 19.53
CA VAL A 18 -20.32 6.48 18.31
C VAL A 18 -20.86 5.63 17.16
N PHE A 19 -21.22 4.36 17.42
CA PHE A 19 -21.81 3.49 16.41
C PHE A 19 -23.10 4.08 15.84
N ILE A 20 -24.02 4.57 16.69
CA ILE A 20 -25.29 5.16 16.25
C ILE A 20 -25.04 6.44 15.45
N LEU A 21 -24.16 7.32 15.92
CA LEU A 21 -23.82 8.58 15.23
C LEU A 21 -23.24 8.33 13.85
N LEU A 22 -22.21 7.47 13.76
CA LEU A 22 -21.58 7.14 12.47
C LEU A 22 -22.56 6.46 11.52
N SER A 23 -23.41 5.57 12.05
CA SER A 23 -24.41 4.87 11.24
C SER A 23 -25.45 5.85 10.68
N ASN A 24 -25.94 6.81 11.46
CA ASN A 24 -26.86 7.84 10.96
C ASN A 24 -26.19 8.74 9.92
N HIS A 25 -24.98 9.23 10.19
CA HIS A 25 -24.24 10.09 9.27
C HIS A 25 -24.01 9.44 7.90
N LEU A 26 -23.68 8.13 7.89
CA LEU A 26 -23.45 7.38 6.66
C LEU A 26 -24.73 7.27 5.80
N PHE A 27 -25.89 7.07 6.43
CA PHE A 27 -27.20 7.00 5.77
C PHE A 27 -27.76 8.35 5.32
N GLU A 28 -27.34 9.44 5.94
CA GLU A 28 -27.74 10.80 5.54
C GLU A 28 -26.96 11.27 4.30
N ASN A 29 -25.69 10.89 4.17
CA ASN A 29 -24.81 11.43 3.14
C ASN A 29 -24.86 10.68 1.80
N THR A 30 -25.33 9.42 1.77
CA THR A 30 -25.23 8.59 0.56
C THR A 30 -26.39 7.62 0.39
N GLU A 31 -26.89 7.47 -0.84
CA GLU A 31 -27.88 6.44 -1.19
C GLU A 31 -27.27 5.02 -1.17
N PHE A 32 -25.95 4.91 -1.41
CA PHE A 32 -25.21 3.64 -1.34
C PHE A 32 -24.90 3.18 0.08
N ALA A 33 -25.37 3.90 1.10
CA ALA A 33 -25.15 3.63 2.50
C ALA A 33 -25.38 2.17 2.88
N VAL A 34 -26.47 1.58 2.38
CA VAL A 34 -26.87 0.20 2.71
C VAL A 34 -25.80 -0.82 2.29
N TYR A 35 -25.19 -0.63 1.12
CA TYR A 35 -24.14 -1.51 0.62
C TYR A 35 -22.85 -1.36 1.41
N VAL A 36 -22.43 -0.12 1.67
CA VAL A 36 -21.24 0.18 2.48
C VAL A 36 -21.40 -0.38 3.89
N TYR A 37 -22.59 -0.21 4.48
CA TYR A 37 -22.92 -0.71 5.81
C TYR A 37 -22.86 -2.24 5.89
N GLY A 38 -23.43 -2.93 4.90
CA GLY A 38 -23.35 -4.38 4.77
C GLY A 38 -21.91 -4.89 4.63
N LEU A 39 -21.07 -4.21 3.83
CA LEU A 39 -19.65 -4.54 3.70
C LEU A 39 -18.90 -4.38 5.03
N ILE A 40 -19.17 -3.29 5.77
CA ILE A 40 -18.57 -3.08 7.09
C ILE A 40 -18.96 -4.23 8.03
N ALA A 41 -20.25 -4.59 8.10
CA ALA A 41 -20.72 -5.70 8.93
C ALA A 41 -20.03 -7.03 8.57
N ILE A 42 -19.95 -7.36 7.27
CA ILE A 42 -19.28 -8.57 6.78
C ILE A 42 -17.78 -8.54 7.11
N SER A 43 -17.12 -7.39 7.06
CA SER A 43 -15.70 -7.26 7.39
C SER A 43 -15.40 -7.57 8.87
N PHE A 44 -16.34 -7.28 9.78
CA PHE A 44 -16.21 -7.62 11.18
C PHE A 44 -16.46 -9.12 11.42
N VAL A 45 -17.50 -9.67 10.80
CA VAL A 45 -17.83 -11.11 10.88
C VAL A 45 -16.72 -11.98 10.25
N SER A 46 -16.13 -11.55 9.14
CA SER A 46 -15.10 -12.32 8.44
C SER A 46 -13.81 -12.49 9.25
N LYS A 47 -13.46 -11.55 10.13
CA LYS A 47 -12.33 -11.69 11.07
C LYS A 47 -12.49 -12.91 12.00
N LEU A 48 -13.72 -13.29 12.35
CA LEU A 48 -13.98 -14.49 13.14
C LEU A 48 -13.68 -15.79 12.36
N SER A 49 -13.52 -15.72 11.04
CA SER A 49 -13.22 -16.87 10.19
C SER A 49 -11.72 -17.14 10.01
N GLU A 50 -10.84 -16.41 10.70
CA GLU A 50 -9.39 -16.60 10.61
C GLU A 50 -8.97 -18.07 10.90
N PRO A 51 -8.12 -18.69 10.05
CA PRO A 51 -7.80 -20.11 10.15
C PRO A 51 -7.09 -20.46 11.46
N LYS A 52 -6.08 -19.68 11.87
CA LYS A 52 -5.30 -19.94 13.09
C LYS A 52 -6.19 -20.01 14.33
N ARG A 53 -7.12 -19.06 14.46
CA ARG A 53 -8.09 -19.01 15.55
C ARG A 53 -9.05 -20.20 15.49
N ASN A 54 -9.59 -20.51 14.31
CA ASN A 54 -10.52 -21.62 14.17
C ASN A 54 -9.86 -22.98 14.44
N ASP A 55 -8.60 -23.16 14.07
CA ASP A 55 -7.86 -24.38 14.35
C ASP A 55 -7.56 -24.50 15.85
N PHE A 56 -7.21 -23.41 16.52
CA PHE A 56 -7.11 -23.37 17.97
C PHE A 56 -8.42 -23.76 18.68
N LEU A 57 -9.56 -23.21 18.23
CA LEU A 57 -10.87 -23.54 18.82
C LEU A 57 -11.26 -25.02 18.60
N LYS A 58 -10.92 -25.60 17.45
CA LYS A 58 -11.16 -27.03 17.17
C LYS A 58 -10.32 -27.96 18.05
N LEU A 59 -9.16 -27.51 18.53
CA LEU A 59 -8.33 -28.28 19.47
C LEU A 59 -8.93 -28.33 20.87
N ILE A 60 -9.67 -27.29 21.28
CA ILE A 60 -10.26 -27.18 22.63
C ILE A 60 -11.68 -27.74 22.71
N TYR A 61 -12.50 -27.52 21.66
CA TYR A 61 -13.92 -27.82 21.69
C TYR A 61 -14.30 -28.96 20.73
N ASN A 62 -15.18 -29.85 21.19
CA ASN A 62 -15.86 -30.81 20.32
C ASN A 62 -16.64 -30.09 19.21
N LYS A 63 -16.82 -30.77 18.06
CA LYS A 63 -17.43 -30.23 16.84
C LYS A 63 -18.76 -29.50 17.06
N ASP A 64 -19.62 -30.01 17.93
CA ASP A 64 -20.93 -29.38 18.21
C ASP A 64 -20.81 -28.10 19.04
N LYS A 65 -19.94 -28.11 20.07
CA LYS A 65 -19.66 -26.92 20.89
C LYS A 65 -18.98 -25.84 20.07
N TYR A 66 -18.04 -26.22 19.19
CA TYR A 66 -17.38 -25.32 18.25
C TYR A 66 -18.38 -24.63 17.31
N ARG A 67 -19.29 -25.40 16.69
CA ARG A 67 -20.33 -24.83 15.80
C ARG A 67 -21.27 -23.89 16.53
N LYS A 68 -21.72 -24.24 17.75
CA LYS A 68 -22.56 -23.36 18.58
C LYS A 68 -21.85 -22.07 18.96
N LEU A 69 -20.59 -22.15 19.40
CA LEU A 69 -19.77 -20.98 19.72
C LEU A 69 -19.67 -20.05 18.51
N ARG A 70 -19.31 -20.60 17.34
CA ARG A 70 -19.19 -19.84 16.11
C ARG A 70 -20.50 -19.18 15.69
N ALA A 71 -21.64 -19.85 15.86
CA ALA A 71 -22.94 -19.27 15.58
C ALA A 71 -23.24 -18.09 16.52
N VAL A 72 -23.02 -18.26 17.83
CA VAL A 72 -23.29 -17.22 18.83
C VAL A 72 -22.43 -15.99 18.59
N GLU A 73 -21.12 -16.15 18.35
CA GLU A 73 -20.22 -15.01 18.10
C GLU A 73 -20.61 -14.23 16.85
N ASN A 74 -20.88 -14.91 15.74
CA ASN A 74 -21.28 -14.25 14.51
C ASN A 74 -22.62 -13.51 14.66
N ILE A 75 -23.56 -14.06 15.43
CA ILE A 75 -24.82 -13.38 15.76
C ILE A 75 -24.53 -12.12 16.57
N ILE A 76 -23.71 -12.19 17.63
CA ILE A 76 -23.37 -11.04 18.48
C ILE A 76 -22.74 -9.91 17.65
N TYR A 77 -21.82 -10.25 16.73
CA TYR A 77 -21.16 -9.26 15.87
C TYR A 77 -22.10 -8.67 14.81
N CYS A 78 -23.06 -9.44 14.30
CA CYS A 78 -24.00 -8.99 13.27
C CYS A 78 -25.19 -8.20 13.84
N LEU A 79 -25.62 -8.53 15.07
CA LEU A 79 -26.81 -7.99 15.73
C LEU A 79 -26.91 -6.45 15.75
N PRO A 80 -25.88 -5.67 16.08
CA PRO A 80 -26.02 -4.21 16.08
C PRO A 80 -26.31 -3.66 14.67
N PHE A 81 -25.74 -4.27 13.63
CA PHE A 81 -25.97 -3.86 12.23
C PHE A 81 -27.37 -4.25 11.75
N THR A 82 -27.86 -5.42 12.13
CA THR A 82 -29.20 -5.87 11.72
C THR A 82 -30.29 -5.05 12.39
N LEU A 83 -30.13 -4.73 13.69
CA LEU A 83 -31.04 -3.84 14.41
C LEU A 83 -31.08 -2.45 13.78
N PHE A 84 -29.92 -1.90 13.40
CA PHE A 84 -29.87 -0.59 12.76
C PHE A 84 -30.51 -0.59 11.36
N LEU A 85 -30.29 -1.63 10.55
CA LEU A 85 -30.93 -1.76 9.23
C LEU A 85 -32.45 -1.87 9.35
N VAL A 86 -32.93 -2.61 10.36
CA VAL A 86 -34.37 -2.70 10.67
C VAL A 86 -34.91 -1.33 11.10
N TYR A 87 -34.19 -0.58 11.93
CA TYR A 87 -34.57 0.78 12.33
C TYR A 87 -34.70 1.73 11.12
N LYS A 88 -33.87 1.57 10.08
CA LYS A 88 -33.96 2.32 8.81
C LYS A 88 -34.96 1.71 7.80
N ASN A 89 -35.80 0.75 8.21
CA ASN A 89 -36.78 0.04 7.37
C ASN A 89 -36.18 -0.72 6.16
N GLN A 90 -34.89 -1.07 6.20
CA GLN A 90 -34.17 -1.81 5.14
C GLN A 90 -34.23 -3.32 5.37
N PHE A 91 -35.43 -3.89 5.37
CA PHE A 91 -35.67 -5.30 5.72
C PHE A 91 -35.01 -6.28 4.75
N THR A 92 -35.10 -6.02 3.45
CA THR A 92 -34.53 -6.89 2.41
C THR A 92 -33.03 -7.07 2.59
N PHE A 93 -32.30 -5.97 2.79
CA PHE A 93 -30.86 -5.98 3.03
C PHE A 93 -30.48 -6.60 4.37
N SER A 94 -31.28 -6.39 5.42
CA SER A 94 -31.07 -7.07 6.71
C SER A 94 -31.18 -8.59 6.55
N SER A 95 -32.18 -9.09 5.80
CA SER A 95 -32.31 -10.53 5.52
C SER A 95 -31.13 -11.07 4.72
N ILE A 96 -30.67 -10.34 3.69
CA ILE A 96 -29.49 -10.73 2.90
C ILE A 96 -28.24 -10.78 3.76
N LEU A 97 -28.02 -9.77 4.62
CA LEU A 97 -26.87 -9.72 5.53
C LEU A 97 -26.85 -10.95 6.46
N ASN A 98 -27.99 -11.26 7.09
CA ASN A 98 -28.10 -12.42 7.97
C ASN A 98 -27.84 -13.74 7.22
N LEU A 99 -28.35 -13.88 5.99
CA LEU A 99 -28.10 -15.06 5.15
C LEU A 99 -26.61 -15.21 4.84
N LEU A 100 -25.93 -14.12 4.48
CA LEU A 100 -24.47 -14.12 4.26
C LEU A 100 -23.70 -14.49 5.51
N VAL A 101 -24.10 -13.98 6.68
CA VAL A 101 -23.47 -14.33 7.96
C VAL A 101 -23.64 -15.81 8.26
N ILE A 102 -24.83 -16.39 8.03
CA ILE A 102 -25.06 -17.84 8.16
C ILE A 102 -24.10 -18.62 7.26
N ILE A 103 -23.95 -18.23 6.00
CA ILE A 103 -22.98 -18.86 5.08
C ILE A 103 -21.55 -18.79 5.65
N ILE A 104 -21.13 -17.61 6.12
CA ILE A 104 -19.79 -17.41 6.72
C ILE A 104 -19.62 -18.27 7.98
N THR A 105 -20.67 -18.49 8.78
CA THR A 105 -20.58 -19.38 9.96
C THR A 105 -20.35 -20.84 9.60
N LEU A 106 -20.84 -21.28 8.44
CA LEU A 106 -20.73 -22.65 7.96
C LEU A 106 -19.38 -22.92 7.27
N PHE A 107 -18.85 -21.93 6.53
CA PHE A 107 -17.62 -22.08 5.77
C PHE A 107 -16.43 -21.41 6.45
N ASN A 108 -15.28 -22.08 6.50
CA ASN A 108 -14.03 -21.45 6.93
C ASN A 108 -13.38 -20.80 5.71
N PHE A 109 -13.35 -19.47 5.66
CA PHE A 109 -12.60 -18.75 4.65
C PHE A 109 -11.17 -18.54 5.13
N SER A 110 -10.21 -19.21 4.49
CA SER A 110 -8.80 -18.85 4.64
C SER A 110 -8.48 -17.71 3.67
N THR A 111 -8.11 -16.55 4.22
CA THR A 111 -7.68 -15.37 3.43
C THR A 111 -6.26 -15.53 2.84
N ASN A 112 -5.57 -16.65 3.08
CA ASN A 112 -4.24 -16.93 2.55
C ASN A 112 -4.32 -17.38 1.10
N VAL A 113 -4.59 -16.44 0.19
CA VAL A 113 -4.46 -16.66 -1.25
C VAL A 113 -2.97 -16.60 -1.59
N ASN A 114 -2.30 -17.75 -1.64
CA ASN A 114 -0.89 -17.87 -2.02
C ASN A 114 -0.71 -17.82 -3.55
N ALA A 115 -1.33 -16.84 -4.22
CA ALA A 115 -1.14 -16.61 -5.64
C ALA A 115 0.04 -15.67 -5.85
N THR A 116 1.12 -16.16 -6.49
CA THR A 116 2.26 -15.33 -6.83
C THR A 116 1.95 -14.52 -8.09
N ILE A 117 1.84 -13.20 -7.95
CA ILE A 117 1.69 -12.29 -9.08
C ILE A 117 2.98 -12.35 -9.93
N PRO A 118 2.88 -12.65 -11.24
CA PRO A 118 4.04 -12.63 -12.13
C PRO A 118 4.55 -11.19 -12.26
N THR A 119 5.88 -11.04 -12.27
CA THR A 119 6.54 -9.73 -12.32
C THR A 119 7.32 -9.58 -13.62
N PRO A 120 7.29 -8.40 -14.26
CA PRO A 120 8.01 -8.17 -15.51
C PRO A 120 9.52 -7.95 -15.33
N PHE A 121 10.04 -8.02 -14.09
CA PHE A 121 11.44 -7.70 -13.77
C PHE A 121 12.36 -8.93 -13.81
N SER A 122 13.65 -8.66 -14.02
CA SER A 122 14.71 -9.66 -13.95
C SER A 122 14.94 -10.20 -12.53
N LYS A 123 15.58 -11.37 -12.42
CA LYS A 123 15.90 -12.05 -11.14
C LYS A 123 16.77 -11.21 -10.18
N LYS A 124 17.47 -10.21 -10.69
CA LYS A 124 18.16 -9.17 -9.93
C LYS A 124 17.58 -7.82 -10.37
N PRO A 125 17.31 -6.85 -9.49
CA PRO A 125 17.32 -6.87 -8.03
C PRO A 125 15.91 -7.01 -7.44
N PHE A 126 15.80 -7.38 -6.16
CA PHE A 126 14.54 -7.81 -5.55
C PHE A 126 13.60 -6.65 -5.18
N GLU A 127 14.10 -5.40 -5.06
CA GLU A 127 13.36 -4.23 -4.59
C GLU A 127 12.10 -4.00 -5.43
N PHE A 128 12.24 -4.01 -6.76
CA PHE A 128 11.11 -3.85 -7.69
C PHE A 128 10.15 -5.04 -7.66
N THR A 129 10.66 -6.26 -7.50
CA THR A 129 9.83 -7.47 -7.42
C THR A 129 8.97 -7.47 -6.16
N VAL A 130 9.57 -7.19 -5.01
CA VAL A 130 8.87 -7.11 -3.72
C VAL A 130 7.94 -5.91 -3.68
N GLY A 131 8.41 -4.75 -4.16
CA GLY A 131 7.66 -3.52 -4.26
C GLY A 131 6.40 -3.68 -5.10
N PHE A 132 6.57 -4.09 -6.36
CA PHE A 132 5.47 -4.28 -7.31
C PHE A 132 4.40 -5.24 -6.82
N ARG A 133 4.78 -6.33 -6.16
CA ARG A 133 3.79 -7.27 -5.59
C ARG A 133 2.96 -6.65 -4.48
N LYS A 134 3.53 -5.74 -3.68
CA LYS A 134 2.81 -5.04 -2.61
C LYS A 134 1.91 -3.91 -3.14
N THR A 135 2.34 -3.25 -4.21
CA THR A 135 1.65 -2.08 -4.79
C THR A 135 0.97 -2.39 -6.12
N PHE A 136 0.74 -3.67 -6.43
CA PHE A 136 0.25 -4.12 -7.73
C PHE A 136 -0.98 -3.35 -8.21
N TYR A 137 -1.92 -3.07 -7.31
CA TYR A 137 -3.15 -2.35 -7.61
C TYR A 137 -2.94 -0.90 -8.07
N VAL A 138 -1.81 -0.26 -7.73
CA VAL A 138 -1.54 1.12 -8.11
C VAL A 138 -1.30 1.26 -9.62
N PHE A 139 -0.74 0.24 -10.29
CA PHE A 139 -0.46 0.30 -11.73
C PHE A 139 -1.72 0.31 -12.60
N PRO A 140 -2.69 -0.62 -12.43
CA PRO A 140 -3.96 -0.52 -13.14
C PRO A 140 -4.70 0.79 -12.86
N ILE A 141 -4.66 1.29 -11.62
CA ILE A 141 -5.24 2.59 -11.26
C ILE A 141 -4.57 3.70 -12.07
N ALA A 142 -3.23 3.77 -12.07
CA ALA A 142 -2.48 4.78 -12.82
C ALA A 142 -2.79 4.71 -14.34
N TYR A 143 -2.84 3.51 -14.92
CA TYR A 143 -3.17 3.34 -16.34
C TYR A 143 -4.61 3.77 -16.66
N PHE A 144 -5.55 3.48 -15.76
CA PHE A 144 -6.94 3.93 -15.89
C PHE A 144 -7.05 5.45 -15.78
N LEU A 145 -6.31 6.08 -14.86
CA LEU A 145 -6.23 7.54 -14.77
C LEU A 145 -5.66 8.16 -16.06
N THR A 146 -4.64 7.55 -16.67
CA THR A 146 -4.12 8.01 -17.97
C THR A 146 -5.16 7.90 -19.08
N TYR A 147 -5.96 6.82 -19.10
CA TYR A 147 -7.08 6.71 -20.04
C TYR A 147 -8.12 7.82 -19.85
N ILE A 148 -8.47 8.15 -18.60
CA ILE A 148 -9.36 9.27 -18.30
C ILE A 148 -8.72 10.60 -18.75
N SER A 149 -7.41 10.76 -18.53
CA SER A 149 -6.68 11.97 -18.92
C SER A 149 -6.78 12.22 -20.42
N VAL A 150 -6.63 11.18 -21.24
CA VAL A 150 -6.80 11.25 -22.69
C VAL A 150 -8.26 11.55 -23.05
N SER A 151 -9.21 10.88 -22.40
CA SER A 151 -10.65 11.03 -22.69
C SER A 151 -11.18 12.45 -22.39
N VAL A 152 -10.67 13.08 -21.34
CA VAL A 152 -11.05 14.45 -20.92
C VAL A 152 -10.12 15.51 -21.53
N GLY A 153 -9.07 15.10 -22.26
CA GLY A 153 -8.10 16.03 -22.84
C GLY A 153 -7.25 16.76 -21.79
N ASN A 154 -7.06 16.18 -20.61
CA ASN A 154 -6.33 16.79 -19.49
C ASN A 154 -4.93 16.17 -19.34
N PHE A 155 -3.91 16.85 -19.84
CA PHE A 155 -2.52 16.41 -19.76
C PHE A 155 -1.97 16.36 -18.31
N ASN A 156 -2.36 17.31 -17.46
CA ASN A 156 -1.90 17.37 -16.07
C ASN A 156 -2.33 16.12 -15.28
N LEU A 157 -3.52 15.59 -15.56
CA LEU A 157 -3.98 14.32 -14.98
C LEU A 157 -3.12 13.13 -15.46
N GLY A 158 -2.64 13.18 -16.69
CA GLY A 158 -1.68 12.22 -17.24
C GLY A 158 -0.33 12.29 -16.51
N ILE A 159 0.22 13.49 -16.34
CA ILE A 159 1.45 13.70 -15.55
C ILE A 159 1.28 13.19 -14.12
N PHE A 160 0.13 13.47 -13.49
CA PHE A 160 -0.17 12.97 -12.15
C PHE A 160 -0.11 11.43 -12.09
N SER A 161 -0.65 10.74 -13.10
CA SER A 161 -0.61 9.28 -13.21
C SER A 161 0.82 8.74 -13.32
N MET A 162 1.68 9.44 -14.07
CA MET A 162 3.11 9.13 -14.14
C MET A 162 3.83 9.36 -12.80
N LEU A 163 3.58 10.49 -12.14
CA LEU A 163 4.16 10.81 -10.84
C LEU A 163 3.72 9.81 -9.76
N LEU A 164 2.49 9.30 -9.83
CA LEU A 164 2.01 8.23 -8.95
C LEU A 164 2.87 6.97 -9.07
N ILE A 165 3.25 6.57 -10.30
CA ILE A 165 4.21 5.48 -10.53
C ILE A 165 5.60 5.85 -9.98
N GLY A 166 6.06 7.08 -10.17
CA GLY A 166 7.34 7.55 -9.62
C GLY A 166 7.41 7.44 -8.09
N ILE A 167 6.40 7.98 -7.40
CA ILE A 167 6.31 7.97 -5.93
C ILE A 167 6.21 6.53 -5.39
N THR A 168 5.43 5.66 -6.03
CA THR A 168 5.40 4.25 -5.62
C THR A 168 6.76 3.58 -5.77
N CYS A 169 7.50 3.85 -6.85
CA CYS A 169 8.85 3.33 -7.01
C CYS A 169 9.84 3.85 -5.95
N PHE A 170 9.66 5.08 -5.43
CA PHE A 170 10.49 5.59 -4.31
C PHE A 170 10.37 4.68 -3.08
N SER A 171 9.17 4.21 -2.77
CA SER A 171 8.91 3.37 -1.59
C SER A 171 9.65 2.02 -1.64
N TYR A 172 10.10 1.57 -2.82
CA TYR A 172 10.78 0.29 -2.97
C TYR A 172 12.19 0.30 -2.38
N TYR A 173 12.80 1.49 -2.27
CA TYR A 173 14.14 1.68 -1.73
C TYR A 173 14.16 2.12 -0.27
N SER A 174 13.01 2.17 0.41
CA SER A 174 12.95 2.57 1.82
C SER A 174 13.57 1.53 2.77
N LYS A 175 13.53 0.24 2.42
CA LYS A 175 14.08 -0.83 3.25
C LYS A 175 15.53 -1.15 2.87
N ILE A 176 16.38 -1.27 3.89
CA ILE A 176 17.77 -1.69 3.72
C ILE A 176 17.84 -3.20 3.47
N GLU A 177 18.87 -3.62 2.75
CA GLU A 177 19.18 -5.03 2.50
C GLU A 177 20.30 -5.49 3.44
N ASN A 178 20.32 -6.77 3.81
CA ASN A 178 21.38 -7.29 4.69
C ASN A 178 22.75 -7.18 4.03
N ASP A 179 23.79 -6.98 4.82
CA ASP A 179 25.18 -6.78 4.39
C ASP A 179 25.67 -7.87 3.41
N TYR A 180 25.32 -9.13 3.66
CA TYR A 180 25.66 -10.25 2.78
C TYR A 180 25.12 -10.10 1.36
N PHE A 181 23.95 -9.46 1.16
CA PHE A 181 23.42 -9.20 -0.18
C PHE A 181 24.24 -8.14 -0.91
N VAL A 182 24.71 -7.12 -0.20
CA VAL A 182 25.59 -6.07 -0.76
C VAL A 182 26.93 -6.69 -1.13
N TRP A 183 27.55 -7.43 -0.20
CA TRP A 183 28.85 -8.08 -0.42
C TRP A 183 28.83 -9.06 -1.60
N ASN A 184 27.74 -9.82 -1.79
CA ASN A 184 27.60 -10.78 -2.87
C ASN A 184 27.57 -10.16 -4.29
N TYR A 185 27.46 -8.82 -4.42
CA TYR A 185 27.67 -8.17 -5.72
C TYR A 185 29.12 -8.25 -6.18
N ASN A 186 30.10 -8.27 -5.26
CA ASN A 186 31.53 -8.30 -5.57
C ASN A 186 31.95 -7.20 -6.57
N LEU A 187 31.47 -5.98 -6.33
CA LEU A 187 31.71 -4.78 -7.14
C LEU A 187 32.34 -3.70 -6.28
N SER A 188 33.08 -2.78 -6.90
CA SER A 188 33.49 -1.57 -6.20
C SER A 188 32.26 -0.74 -5.81
N PRO A 189 32.31 0.06 -4.74
CA PRO A 189 31.17 0.88 -4.31
C PRO A 189 30.59 1.80 -5.39
N LYS A 190 31.42 2.31 -6.30
CA LYS A 190 30.98 3.13 -7.43
C LYS A 190 30.20 2.31 -8.45
N GLU A 191 30.73 1.14 -8.81
CA GLU A 191 30.07 0.21 -9.74
C GLU A 191 28.76 -0.33 -9.16
N PHE A 192 28.75 -0.66 -7.88
CA PHE A 192 27.55 -1.09 -7.17
C PHE A 192 26.43 -0.02 -7.20
N LEU A 193 26.76 1.22 -6.85
CA LEU A 193 25.79 2.32 -6.91
C LEU A 193 25.30 2.58 -8.34
N PHE A 194 26.20 2.49 -9.32
CA PHE A 194 25.84 2.63 -10.73
C PHE A 194 24.91 1.50 -11.20
N GLU A 195 25.20 0.24 -10.88
CA GLU A 195 24.33 -0.90 -11.20
C GLU A 195 22.94 -0.76 -10.57
N LYS A 196 22.87 -0.40 -9.29
CA LYS A 196 21.60 -0.20 -8.57
C LYS A 196 20.80 0.94 -9.21
N THR A 197 21.45 2.05 -9.53
CA THR A 197 20.81 3.20 -10.18
C THR A 197 20.33 2.86 -11.58
N LYS A 198 21.18 2.26 -12.41
CA LYS A 198 20.84 1.82 -13.76
C LYS A 198 19.63 0.88 -13.75
N THR A 199 19.64 -0.11 -12.87
CA THR A 199 18.55 -1.10 -12.83
C THR A 199 17.25 -0.49 -12.32
N CYS A 200 17.33 0.44 -11.37
CA CYS A 200 16.17 1.21 -10.93
C CYS A 200 15.52 1.97 -12.09
N LEU A 201 16.33 2.71 -12.85
CA LEU A 201 15.85 3.52 -13.96
C LEU A 201 15.22 2.64 -15.04
N ILE A 202 15.86 1.52 -15.43
CA ILE A 202 15.30 0.59 -16.42
C ILE A 202 13.93 0.04 -15.98
N ASN A 203 13.82 -0.41 -14.73
CA ASN A 203 12.58 -1.01 -14.23
C ASN A 203 11.45 0.04 -14.09
N PHE A 204 11.79 1.26 -13.67
CA PHE A 204 10.83 2.36 -13.64
C PHE A 204 10.39 2.76 -15.06
N SER A 205 11.31 2.87 -16.02
CA SER A 205 10.96 3.15 -17.42
C SER A 205 10.04 2.08 -17.97
N LEU A 206 10.28 0.81 -17.68
CA LEU A 206 9.42 -0.30 -18.12
C LEU A 206 7.98 -0.17 -17.59
N LEU A 207 7.82 0.19 -16.31
CA LEU A 207 6.50 0.41 -15.70
C LEU A 207 5.80 1.67 -16.23
N ASN A 208 6.57 2.72 -16.52
CA ASN A 208 6.02 3.99 -16.95
C ASN A 208 5.76 4.05 -18.47
N LEU A 209 6.31 3.11 -19.24
CA LEU A 209 6.24 3.06 -20.71
C LEU A 209 4.81 3.18 -21.28
N PRO A 210 3.79 2.48 -20.75
CA PRO A 210 2.42 2.64 -21.26
C PRO A 210 1.90 4.07 -21.10
N ILE A 211 2.23 4.75 -20.00
CA ILE A 211 1.80 6.13 -19.74
C ILE A 211 2.56 7.10 -20.65
N THR A 212 3.88 6.94 -20.79
CA THR A 212 4.67 7.87 -21.60
C THR A 212 4.35 7.76 -23.10
N LEU A 213 4.10 6.55 -23.62
CA LEU A 213 3.69 6.38 -25.02
C LEU A 213 2.31 6.98 -25.29
N THR A 214 1.35 6.78 -24.39
CA THR A 214 -0.02 7.31 -24.57
C THR A 214 -0.02 8.83 -24.50
N LEU A 215 0.64 9.43 -23.50
CA LEU A 215 0.72 10.88 -23.38
C LEU A 215 1.55 11.51 -24.51
N GLY A 216 2.66 10.90 -24.90
CA GLY A 216 3.53 11.42 -25.96
C GLY A 216 2.87 11.42 -27.35
N SER A 217 1.97 10.47 -27.61
CA SER A 217 1.24 10.38 -28.88
C SER A 217 0.02 11.30 -28.93
N VAL A 218 -0.73 11.43 -27.83
CA VAL A 218 -1.95 12.26 -27.78
C VAL A 218 -1.63 13.74 -27.55
N PHE A 219 -0.71 14.04 -26.63
CA PHE A 219 -0.37 15.42 -26.22
C PHE A 219 0.99 15.85 -26.80
N PHE A 220 1.16 15.70 -28.12
CA PHE A 220 2.43 15.97 -28.80
C PHE A 220 2.95 17.39 -28.55
N ASN A 221 2.05 18.37 -28.45
CA ASN A 221 2.39 19.78 -28.21
C ASN A 221 3.04 20.04 -26.83
N GLN A 222 2.98 19.08 -25.88
CA GLN A 222 3.48 19.21 -24.51
C GLN A 222 4.56 18.17 -24.19
N ILE A 223 5.21 17.62 -25.22
CA ILE A 223 6.27 16.61 -25.08
C ILE A 223 7.47 17.13 -24.29
N ASP A 224 7.81 18.39 -24.45
CA ASP A 224 8.86 19.07 -23.68
C ASP A 224 8.59 18.98 -22.17
N ILE A 225 7.35 19.30 -21.76
CA ILE A 225 6.92 19.20 -20.36
C ILE A 225 6.96 17.73 -19.89
N LEU A 226 6.51 16.78 -20.72
CA LEU A 226 6.56 15.35 -20.41
C LEU A 226 8.00 14.89 -20.15
N ILE A 227 8.95 15.28 -21.00
CA ILE A 227 10.38 14.94 -20.87
C ILE A 227 10.94 15.50 -19.56
N VAL A 228 10.62 16.76 -19.21
CA VAL A 228 11.07 17.37 -17.95
C VAL A 228 10.61 16.57 -16.74
N PHE A 229 9.34 16.15 -16.69
CA PHE A 229 8.84 15.35 -15.57
C PHE A 229 9.43 13.94 -15.52
N ILE A 230 9.70 13.31 -16.67
CA ILE A 230 10.42 12.01 -16.72
C ILE A 230 11.84 12.16 -16.15
N LEU A 231 12.57 13.18 -16.60
CA LEU A 231 13.91 13.47 -16.11
C LEU A 231 13.89 13.76 -14.60
N LEU A 232 12.92 14.53 -14.13
CA LEU A 232 12.73 14.79 -12.71
C LEU A 232 12.53 13.48 -11.94
N CYS A 233 11.68 12.56 -12.39
CA CYS A 233 11.54 11.24 -11.77
C CYS A 233 12.85 10.47 -11.70
N TYR A 234 13.66 10.48 -12.78
CA TYR A 234 14.96 9.82 -12.79
C TYR A 234 15.95 10.41 -11.79
N VAL A 235 15.99 11.74 -11.67
CA VAL A 235 16.83 12.44 -10.69
C VAL A 235 16.42 12.01 -9.28
N TYR A 236 15.13 12.05 -8.96
CA TYR A 236 14.64 11.64 -7.63
C TYR A 236 14.89 10.17 -7.33
N LEU A 237 14.64 9.25 -8.26
CA LEU A 237 14.93 7.82 -8.07
C LEU A 237 16.41 7.59 -7.77
N SER A 238 17.30 8.30 -8.46
CA SER A 238 18.75 8.24 -8.22
C SER A 238 19.10 8.78 -6.82
N THR A 239 18.48 9.90 -6.41
CA THR A 239 18.69 10.49 -5.08
C THR A 239 18.26 9.55 -3.95
N MET A 240 17.14 8.82 -4.14
CA MET A 240 16.65 7.84 -3.18
C MET A 240 17.62 6.68 -2.98
N ILE A 241 18.29 6.24 -4.05
CA ILE A 241 19.31 5.18 -3.97
C ILE A 241 20.54 5.68 -3.21
N PHE A 242 21.03 6.88 -3.53
CA PHE A 242 22.16 7.45 -2.80
C PHE A 242 21.84 7.69 -1.33
N ALA A 243 20.62 8.17 -1.03
CA ALA A 243 20.15 8.35 0.33
C ALA A 243 20.10 7.01 1.09
N LYS A 244 19.52 5.96 0.49
CA LYS A 244 19.48 4.59 1.05
C LYS A 244 20.87 4.12 1.48
N TYR A 245 21.90 4.29 0.64
CA TYR A 245 23.24 3.82 0.97
C TYR A 245 24.08 4.80 1.78
N SER A 246 23.67 6.06 1.92
CA SER A 246 24.33 7.04 2.80
C SER A 246 24.20 6.68 4.29
N SER A 247 23.12 6.00 4.67
CA SER A 247 22.84 5.54 6.04
C SER A 247 23.24 4.10 6.32
N PHE A 248 23.75 3.37 5.31
CA PHE A 248 24.09 1.95 5.41
C PHE A 248 25.03 1.67 6.59
N PRO A 249 24.81 0.60 7.41
CA PRO A 249 23.82 -0.49 7.27
C PRO A 249 22.43 -0.19 7.84
N ASN A 250 22.20 1.02 8.35
CA ASN A 250 20.92 1.39 8.93
C ASN A 250 19.94 1.88 7.87
N GLU A 251 18.64 1.77 8.16
CA GLU A 251 17.58 2.38 7.34
C GLU A 251 17.76 3.90 7.24
N MET A 252 17.21 4.47 6.17
CA MET A 252 17.28 5.92 5.92
C MET A 252 16.69 6.70 7.09
N ASN A 253 17.46 7.67 7.61
CA ASN A 253 17.00 8.50 8.72
C ASN A 253 15.78 9.34 8.30
N MET A 254 14.86 9.57 9.23
CA MET A 254 13.68 10.42 9.00
C MET A 254 14.06 11.81 8.48
N SER A 255 15.18 12.37 8.95
CA SER A 255 15.70 13.66 8.47
C SER A 255 16.08 13.65 6.99
N GLN A 256 16.68 12.56 6.48
CA GLN A 256 16.98 12.42 5.06
C GLN A 256 15.70 12.31 4.23
N GLY A 257 14.70 11.58 4.73
CA GLY A 257 13.36 11.53 4.12
C GLY A 257 12.69 12.90 4.05
N ILE A 258 12.75 13.70 5.13
CA ILE A 258 12.22 15.07 5.17
C ILE A 258 12.96 15.97 4.17
N LEU A 259 14.29 15.88 4.08
CA LEU A 259 15.09 16.66 3.12
C LEU A 259 14.69 16.37 1.67
N ILE A 260 14.47 15.09 1.33
CA ILE A 260 13.98 14.69 0.00
C ILE A 260 12.52 15.12 -0.21
N GLY A 261 11.69 15.11 0.83
CA GLY A 261 10.34 15.65 0.77
C GLY A 261 10.32 17.16 0.50
N LEU A 262 11.21 17.92 1.15
CA LEU A 262 11.36 19.36 0.94
C LEU A 262 11.90 19.68 -0.46
N SER A 263 12.77 18.83 -1.03
CA SER A 263 13.25 19.06 -2.40
C SER A 263 12.12 18.94 -3.43
N LEU A 264 11.03 18.21 -3.17
CA LEU A 264 9.85 18.21 -4.05
C LEU A 264 9.22 19.60 -4.19
N MET A 265 9.25 20.42 -3.13
CA MET A 265 8.77 21.80 -3.20
C MET A 265 9.76 22.73 -3.91
N PHE A 266 11.06 22.42 -3.83
CA PHE A 266 12.12 23.20 -4.47
C PHE A 266 13.20 22.29 -5.08
N PRO A 267 12.97 21.77 -6.30
CA PRO A 267 13.84 20.80 -6.97
C PRO A 267 15.33 21.20 -7.09
N PRO A 268 15.71 22.48 -7.21
CA PRO A 268 17.12 22.86 -7.28
C PRO A 268 17.97 22.42 -6.07
N ILE A 269 17.37 22.14 -4.90
CA ILE A 269 18.09 21.57 -3.74
C ILE A 269 18.76 20.24 -4.08
N LEU A 270 18.23 19.48 -5.05
CA LEU A 270 18.81 18.20 -5.48
C LEU A 270 20.26 18.34 -5.96
N LEU A 271 20.64 19.49 -6.53
CA LEU A 271 22.02 19.75 -6.95
C LEU A 271 23.02 19.68 -5.79
N ILE A 272 22.56 19.94 -4.56
CA ILE A 272 23.37 19.84 -3.34
C ILE A 272 23.22 18.44 -2.71
N LEU A 273 21.99 17.90 -2.66
CA LEU A 273 21.74 16.61 -2.02
C LEU A 273 22.39 15.43 -2.74
N ILE A 274 22.39 15.43 -4.08
CA ILE A 274 22.98 14.35 -4.90
C ILE A 274 24.47 14.13 -4.56
N PRO A 275 25.36 15.14 -4.68
CA PRO A 275 26.78 14.94 -4.39
C PRO A 275 27.03 14.59 -2.92
N LEU A 276 26.23 15.15 -2.00
CA LEU A 276 26.34 14.86 -0.57
C LEU A 276 26.03 13.40 -0.27
N PHE A 277 24.86 12.90 -0.69
CA PHE A 277 24.47 11.50 -0.46
C PHE A 277 25.38 10.54 -1.22
N TYR A 278 25.81 10.90 -2.44
CA TYR A 278 26.77 10.09 -3.19
C TYR A 278 28.09 9.92 -2.45
N SER A 279 28.70 11.01 -1.97
CA SER A 279 29.95 10.94 -1.20
C SER A 279 29.81 10.11 0.08
N GLN A 280 28.70 10.28 0.81
CA GLN A 280 28.42 9.51 2.02
C GLN A 280 28.22 8.02 1.73
N SER A 281 27.48 7.69 0.66
CA SER A 281 27.22 6.30 0.26
C SER A 281 28.51 5.56 -0.09
N ILE A 282 29.45 6.19 -0.82
CA ILE A 282 30.76 5.60 -1.11
C ILE A 282 31.53 5.31 0.19
N LYS A 283 31.57 6.27 1.12
CA LYS A 283 32.30 6.09 2.39
C LYS A 283 31.76 4.92 3.21
N LYS A 284 30.44 4.73 3.24
CA LYS A 284 29.80 3.63 3.98
C LYS A 284 29.97 2.29 3.28
N LEU A 285 29.78 2.24 1.97
CA LEU A 285 29.91 1.01 1.18
C LEU A 285 31.36 0.51 1.10
N ASN A 286 32.36 1.40 1.14
CA ASN A 286 33.78 1.03 1.22
C ASN A 286 34.09 0.11 2.41
N ILE A 287 33.33 0.19 3.51
CA ILE A 287 33.56 -0.65 4.71
C ILE A 287 33.25 -2.13 4.43
N ILE A 288 32.46 -2.43 3.39
CA ILE A 288 31.95 -3.78 3.11
C ILE A 288 32.45 -4.32 1.77
N LEU A 289 32.64 -3.44 0.79
CA LEU A 289 32.99 -3.82 -0.58
C LEU A 289 34.49 -3.72 -0.91
N ASN A 290 35.32 -3.20 0.00
CA ASN A 290 36.78 -3.07 -0.19
C ASN A 290 37.58 -3.75 0.94
N ASP A 291 37.20 -4.96 1.34
CA ASP A 291 38.12 -5.86 2.06
C ASP A 291 39.18 -6.44 1.10
#